data_AF-A0A959B3N3-F1
#
_entry.id   AF-A0A959B3N3-F1
#
_cell.length_a   1.000
_cell.length_b   1.000
_cell.length_c   1.000
_cell.angle_alpha   90.00
_cell.angle_beta   90.00
_cell.angle_gamma   90.00
#
_symmetry.space_group_name_H-M   'P 1'
#
loop_
_entity.id
_entity.type
_entity.pdbx_description
1 polymer ?
#
loop_
_entity_poly.entity_id
_entity_poly.type
_entity_poly.pdbx_seq_one_letter_code
_entity_poly.pdbx_strand_id
1 'polypeptide(L)'
;LNVQAPITGANALGGVSDASTQEGLDYVDDHSYWDHPWFPGNPWDPYNWLINNQPLLKDGYLSSITNICAGLQLSDKPYTVSEYNHAAPNRFRTEMVHALAAYSAFHGVDGIMWFDYNGGSQWDGNFLNGFFSIHRDNSIMALFPAFAYVFRNGLLAEDESPLELQYTEDWVYRSG
;
A
#
# COMPACT_ATOMS: atom_id res chain seq x y z
N LEU A 1 18.51 -26.95 -3.76
CA LEU A 1 17.06 -26.83 -3.47
C LEU A 1 16.21 -26.51 -4.71
N ASN A 2 16.75 -26.15 -5.90
CA ASN A 2 15.98 -25.89 -7.13
C ASN A 2 14.69 -25.06 -6.92
N VAL A 3 14.80 -24.02 -6.10
CA VAL A 3 13.69 -23.08 -5.82
C VAL A 3 13.81 -21.92 -6.79
N GLN A 4 12.68 -21.54 -7.40
CA GLN A 4 12.51 -20.31 -8.16
C GLN A 4 11.61 -19.37 -7.33
N ALA A 5 11.96 -18.09 -7.29
CA ALA A 5 11.20 -17.05 -6.61
C ALA A 5 11.00 -15.88 -7.58
N PRO A 6 9.81 -15.25 -7.59
CA PRO A 6 9.55 -14.10 -8.45
C PRO A 6 10.37 -12.89 -7.98
N ILE A 7 10.75 -12.02 -8.91
CA ILE A 7 11.54 -10.82 -8.67
C ILE A 7 10.74 -9.58 -9.07
N THR A 8 10.74 -8.58 -8.19
CA THR A 8 10.27 -7.20 -8.45
C THR A 8 11.40 -6.21 -8.18
N GLY A 9 11.18 -4.94 -8.52
CA GLY A 9 12.17 -3.87 -8.51
C GLY A 9 11.87 -2.83 -7.46
N ALA A 10 11.48 -1.64 -7.93
CA ALA A 10 11.13 -0.52 -7.06
C ALA A 10 9.70 -0.68 -6.52
N ASN A 11 9.44 -0.02 -5.40
CA ASN A 11 8.19 -0.09 -4.63
C ASN A 11 7.60 1.30 -4.36
N ALA A 12 7.99 2.28 -5.15
CA ALA A 12 7.55 3.67 -5.07
C ALA A 12 7.47 4.20 -6.50
N LEU A 13 6.51 3.70 -7.26
CA LEU A 13 6.39 4.03 -8.67
C LEU A 13 5.91 5.47 -8.81
N GLY A 14 6.79 6.35 -9.31
CA GLY A 14 6.49 7.78 -9.47
C GLY A 14 5.83 8.12 -10.80
N GLY A 15 5.73 7.17 -11.73
CA GLY A 15 5.16 7.37 -13.05
C GLY A 15 5.51 6.26 -14.02
N VAL A 16 5.10 6.46 -15.28
CA VAL A 16 5.30 5.48 -16.37
C VAL A 16 6.77 5.25 -16.68
N SER A 17 7.63 6.27 -16.51
CA SER A 17 9.08 6.09 -16.65
C SER A 17 9.59 5.04 -15.66
N ASP A 18 9.21 5.14 -14.39
CA ASP A 18 9.58 4.14 -13.38
C ASP A 18 8.96 2.78 -13.69
N ALA A 19 7.68 2.73 -14.09
CA ALA A 19 7.01 1.49 -14.47
C ALA A 19 7.72 0.77 -15.65
N SER A 20 8.20 1.53 -16.64
CA SER A 20 8.93 0.95 -17.79
C SER A 20 10.22 0.24 -17.39
N THR A 21 10.89 0.71 -16.32
CA THR A 21 12.09 0.05 -15.81
C THR A 21 11.80 -1.32 -15.19
N GLN A 22 10.53 -1.61 -14.89
CA GLN A 22 10.06 -2.85 -14.29
C GLN A 22 9.49 -3.84 -15.31
N GLU A 23 9.41 -3.50 -16.60
CA GLU A 23 8.87 -4.38 -17.65
C GLU A 23 9.61 -5.72 -17.77
N GLY A 24 10.90 -5.76 -17.41
CA GLY A 24 11.70 -6.98 -17.42
C GLY A 24 11.53 -7.89 -16.19
N LEU A 25 10.68 -7.53 -15.23
CA LEU A 25 10.53 -8.22 -13.94
C LEU A 25 9.30 -9.14 -13.93
N ASP A 26 9.19 -10.00 -12.92
CA ASP A 26 8.13 -11.01 -12.84
C ASP A 26 6.79 -10.43 -12.39
N TYR A 27 6.82 -9.34 -11.61
CA TYR A 27 5.64 -8.62 -11.12
C TYR A 27 6.02 -7.18 -10.77
N VAL A 28 5.02 -6.33 -10.56
CA VAL A 28 5.16 -4.93 -10.16
C VAL A 28 4.67 -4.77 -8.72
N ASP A 29 5.34 -3.95 -7.92
CA ASP A 29 4.99 -3.69 -6.53
C ASP A 29 4.99 -2.19 -6.21
N ASP A 30 4.15 -1.77 -5.26
CA ASP A 30 4.13 -0.38 -4.82
C ASP A 30 3.68 -0.20 -3.38
N HIS A 31 4.17 0.85 -2.73
CA HIS A 31 3.98 1.12 -1.31
C HIS A 31 3.34 2.47 -1.08
N SER A 32 2.47 2.57 -0.09
CA SER A 32 1.91 3.85 0.30
C SER A 32 1.47 3.89 1.75
N TYR A 33 1.51 5.08 2.34
CA TYR A 33 1.19 5.29 3.75
C TYR A 33 0.24 6.45 3.89
N TRP A 34 -0.81 6.27 4.70
CA TRP A 34 -1.66 7.37 5.08
C TRP A 34 -1.16 8.04 6.35
N ASP A 35 -1.07 9.37 6.31
CA ASP A 35 -0.68 10.22 7.44
C ASP A 35 0.63 9.79 8.11
N HIS A 36 1.64 9.52 7.27
CA HIS A 36 2.98 9.15 7.71
C HIS A 36 3.57 10.21 8.65
N PRO A 37 4.26 9.81 9.75
CA PRO A 37 4.86 10.76 10.67
C PRO A 37 5.88 11.67 9.97
N TRP A 38 5.81 12.96 10.27
CA TRP A 38 6.82 13.94 9.90
C TRP A 38 7.71 14.23 11.11
N PHE A 39 9.02 14.29 10.88
CA PHE A 39 10.04 14.46 11.92
C PHE A 39 10.72 15.83 11.75
N PRO A 40 10.37 16.84 12.57
CA PRO A 40 10.91 18.20 12.43
C PRO A 40 12.42 18.30 12.73
N GLY A 41 12.95 17.34 13.49
CA GLY A 41 14.35 17.27 13.90
C GLY A 41 15.06 16.08 13.25
N ASN A 42 15.32 15.05 14.05
CA ASN A 42 15.99 13.85 13.57
C ASN A 42 14.98 12.88 12.94
N PRO A 43 15.31 12.23 11.81
CA PRO A 43 14.50 11.16 11.26
C PRO A 43 14.21 10.08 12.31
N TRP A 44 12.96 9.63 12.37
CA TRP A 44 12.51 8.55 13.27
C TRP A 44 12.62 8.87 14.77
N ASP A 45 12.70 10.15 15.16
CA ASP A 45 12.68 10.54 16.57
C ASP A 45 11.33 10.16 17.22
N PRO A 46 11.31 9.28 18.24
CA PRO A 46 10.07 8.83 18.87
C PRO A 46 9.44 9.89 19.79
N TYR A 47 10.15 10.99 20.09
CA TYR A 47 9.73 12.06 20.99
C TYR A 47 9.43 13.38 20.28
N ASN A 48 9.87 13.55 19.03
CA ASN A 48 9.64 14.75 18.24
C ASN A 48 9.19 14.41 16.81
N TRP A 49 7.90 14.13 16.68
CA TRP A 49 7.24 13.83 15.41
C TRP A 49 5.81 14.39 15.44
N LEU A 50 5.26 14.63 14.25
CA LEU A 50 3.90 15.11 14.05
C LEU A 50 3.17 14.22 13.04
N ILE A 51 1.85 14.16 13.18
CA ILE A 51 0.92 13.65 12.17
C ILE A 51 -0.17 14.70 11.93
N ASN A 52 -0.84 14.66 10.79
CA ASN A 52 -1.98 15.53 10.53
C ASN A 52 -3.24 15.07 11.29
N ASN A 53 -3.29 13.78 11.62
CA ASN A 53 -4.39 13.11 12.31
C ASN A 53 -5.74 13.30 11.59
N GLN A 54 -5.73 13.17 10.27
CA GLN A 54 -6.90 13.32 9.42
C GLN A 54 -7.41 11.96 8.90
N PRO A 55 -8.71 11.82 8.65
CA PRO A 55 -9.26 10.64 7.98
C PRO A 55 -8.88 10.65 6.49
N LEU A 56 -8.50 9.48 5.97
CA LEU A 56 -8.28 9.25 4.54
C LEU A 56 -9.56 9.55 3.76
N LEU A 57 -10.71 9.14 4.29
CA LEU A 57 -11.99 9.30 3.61
C LEU A 57 -12.46 10.76 3.45
N LYS A 58 -11.79 11.73 4.09
CA LYS A 58 -12.02 13.17 3.83
C LYS A 58 -10.95 13.82 2.99
N ASP A 59 -9.94 13.06 2.56
CA ASP A 59 -8.99 13.52 1.58
C ASP A 59 -9.67 13.55 0.21
N GLY A 60 -9.64 14.71 -0.46
CA GLY A 60 -10.34 14.91 -1.73
C GLY A 60 -9.86 13.99 -2.86
N TYR A 61 -8.67 13.42 -2.71
CA TYR A 61 -8.04 12.55 -3.71
C TYR A 61 -7.81 11.12 -3.23
N LEU A 62 -8.19 10.77 -2.00
CA LEU A 62 -7.84 9.49 -1.38
C LEU A 62 -6.36 9.12 -1.61
N SER A 63 -5.48 10.12 -1.52
CA SER A 63 -4.15 10.16 -2.12
C SER A 63 -3.31 8.91 -1.84
N SER A 64 -3.29 8.39 -0.61
CA SER A 64 -2.53 7.16 -0.34
C SER A 64 -3.01 5.94 -1.14
N ILE A 65 -4.31 5.80 -1.37
CA ILE A 65 -4.91 4.73 -2.18
C ILE A 65 -4.72 5.03 -3.66
N THR A 66 -4.98 6.27 -4.08
CA THR A 66 -4.82 6.68 -5.47
C THR A 66 -3.36 6.52 -5.93
N ASN A 67 -2.37 6.79 -5.08
CA ASN A 67 -0.96 6.63 -5.43
C ASN A 67 -0.61 5.20 -5.88
N ILE A 68 -1.22 4.18 -5.29
CA ILE A 68 -0.99 2.77 -5.64
C ILE A 68 -2.02 2.23 -6.65
N CYS A 69 -3.22 2.79 -6.70
CA CYS A 69 -4.29 2.28 -7.56
C CYS A 69 -4.43 3.02 -8.91
N ALA A 70 -3.86 4.21 -9.08
CA ALA A 70 -4.15 5.11 -10.22
C ALA A 70 -3.36 4.83 -11.51
N GLY A 71 -3.02 3.57 -11.79
CA GLY A 71 -2.65 3.16 -13.17
C GLY A 71 -1.17 3.01 -13.47
N LEU A 72 -0.34 2.63 -12.49
CA LEU A 72 1.04 2.18 -12.72
C LEU A 72 1.16 0.66 -12.82
N GLN A 73 0.02 -0.02 -12.92
CA GLN A 73 -0.06 -1.45 -13.16
C GLN A 73 0.23 -1.71 -14.65
N LEU A 74 1.12 -2.67 -14.91
CA LEU A 74 1.38 -3.16 -16.26
C LEU A 74 0.37 -4.27 -16.56
N SER A 75 -0.40 -4.14 -17.64
CA SER A 75 -1.54 -5.03 -17.93
C SER A 75 -1.15 -6.49 -18.18
N ASP A 76 0.12 -6.77 -18.42
CA ASP A 76 0.67 -8.11 -18.64
C ASP A 76 1.40 -8.69 -17.41
N LYS A 77 1.35 -8.01 -16.25
CA LYS A 77 2.06 -8.45 -15.04
C LYS A 77 1.15 -8.45 -13.81
N PRO A 78 1.38 -9.38 -12.86
CA PRO A 78 0.79 -9.27 -11.55
C PRO A 78 1.21 -7.97 -10.86
N TYR A 79 0.29 -7.36 -10.11
CA TYR A 79 0.54 -6.15 -9.34
C TYR A 79 0.29 -6.39 -7.85
N THR A 80 1.25 -6.02 -7.01
CA THR A 80 1.15 -6.18 -5.56
C THR A 80 1.28 -4.84 -4.83
N VAL A 81 0.67 -4.78 -3.65
CA VAL A 81 0.90 -3.73 -2.67
C VAL A 81 1.53 -4.39 -1.46
N SER A 82 2.86 -4.50 -1.43
CA SER A 82 3.54 -5.24 -0.37
C SER A 82 3.76 -4.45 0.92
N GLU A 83 3.51 -3.14 0.92
CA GLU A 83 3.44 -2.33 2.14
C GLU A 83 2.35 -1.25 2.06
N TYR A 84 1.45 -1.28 3.04
CA TYR A 84 0.52 -0.20 3.30
C TYR A 84 0.21 -0.08 4.79
N ASN A 85 0.15 1.16 5.33
CA ASN A 85 -0.25 1.41 6.71
C ASN A 85 -0.85 2.80 6.93
N HIS A 86 -1.63 2.95 8.00
CA HIS A 86 -2.00 4.24 8.58
C HIS A 86 -1.27 4.38 9.92
N ALA A 87 -0.38 5.36 10.06
CA ALA A 87 0.50 5.44 11.22
C ALA A 87 -0.28 5.69 12.54
N ALA A 88 0.08 4.96 13.59
CA ALA A 88 -0.30 5.29 14.96
C ALA A 88 0.31 6.64 15.37
N PRO A 89 -0.42 7.48 16.11
CA PRO A 89 -1.72 7.27 16.73
C PRO A 89 -2.86 7.94 15.96
N ASN A 90 -2.85 7.96 14.62
CA ASN A 90 -3.96 8.52 13.85
C ASN A 90 -5.29 7.89 14.32
N ARG A 91 -6.30 8.72 14.57
CA ARG A 91 -7.59 8.31 15.15
C ARG A 91 -8.50 7.56 14.19
N PHE A 92 -8.17 7.57 12.90
CA PHE A 92 -8.95 7.05 11.79
C PHE A 92 -8.31 5.81 11.16
N ARG A 93 -7.31 5.19 11.81
CA ARG A 93 -6.60 4.01 11.28
C ARG A 93 -7.50 2.84 10.93
N THR A 94 -8.69 2.72 11.53
CA THR A 94 -9.66 1.69 11.15
C THR A 94 -10.11 1.80 9.69
N GLU A 95 -9.89 2.96 9.04
CA GLU A 95 -10.11 3.14 7.61
C GLU A 95 -9.17 2.30 6.74
N MET A 96 -7.99 1.97 7.27
CA MET A 96 -6.88 1.32 6.56
C MET A 96 -7.29 0.00 5.89
N VAL A 97 -7.81 -0.95 6.67
CA VAL A 97 -7.97 -2.34 6.21
C VAL A 97 -9.03 -2.44 5.13
N HIS A 98 -10.17 -1.79 5.35
CA HIS A 98 -11.29 -1.87 4.44
C HIS A 98 -11.10 -1.02 3.18
N ALA A 99 -10.42 0.13 3.28
CA ALA A 99 -10.23 1.02 2.14
C ALA A 99 -9.29 0.35 1.15
N LEU A 100 -8.12 -0.10 1.61
CA LEU A 100 -7.19 -0.79 0.72
C LEU A 100 -7.82 -2.06 0.15
N ALA A 101 -8.42 -2.94 0.96
CA ALA A 101 -9.01 -4.17 0.43
C ALA A 101 -10.09 -3.90 -0.63
N ALA A 102 -10.91 -2.85 -0.48
CA ALA A 102 -11.95 -2.51 -1.43
C ALA A 102 -11.39 -1.94 -2.73
N TYR A 103 -10.50 -0.96 -2.65
CA TYR A 103 -9.89 -0.34 -3.83
C TYR A 103 -8.95 -1.30 -4.55
N SER A 104 -8.18 -2.10 -3.83
CA SER A 104 -7.33 -3.14 -4.41
C SER A 104 -8.15 -4.19 -5.17
N ALA A 105 -9.28 -4.64 -4.62
CA ALA A 105 -10.17 -5.55 -5.34
C ALA A 105 -10.78 -4.90 -6.59
N PHE A 106 -11.16 -3.63 -6.52
CA PHE A 106 -11.70 -2.89 -7.65
C PHE A 106 -10.67 -2.67 -8.77
N HIS A 107 -9.41 -2.40 -8.40
CA HIS A 107 -8.31 -2.11 -9.33
C HIS A 107 -7.49 -3.35 -9.72
N GLY A 108 -7.98 -4.58 -9.49
CA GLY A 108 -7.30 -5.79 -9.95
C GLY A 108 -5.94 -6.07 -9.30
N VAL A 109 -5.70 -5.60 -8.07
CA VAL A 109 -4.45 -5.90 -7.35
C VAL A 109 -4.41 -7.38 -7.00
N ASP A 110 -3.30 -8.07 -7.31
CA ASP A 110 -3.13 -9.51 -7.12
C ASP A 110 -2.69 -9.90 -5.70
N GLY A 111 -2.10 -8.98 -4.95
CA GLY A 111 -1.59 -9.26 -3.61
C GLY A 111 -1.48 -8.04 -2.72
N ILE A 112 -1.87 -8.20 -1.45
CA ILE A 112 -1.73 -7.18 -0.41
C ILE A 112 -0.90 -7.76 0.74
N MET A 113 0.15 -7.04 1.14
CA MET A 113 0.90 -7.29 2.36
C MET A 113 0.93 -6.02 3.21
N TRP A 114 0.73 -6.20 4.51
CA TRP A 114 0.51 -5.09 5.44
C TRP A 114 1.79 -4.80 6.21
N PHE A 115 2.26 -3.56 6.14
CA PHE A 115 3.40 -3.12 6.94
C PHE A 115 2.90 -2.57 8.27
N ASP A 116 3.39 -2.96 9.43
CA ASP A 116 3.98 -4.27 9.68
C ASP A 116 3.15 -4.98 10.75
N TYR A 117 3.32 -6.31 10.84
CA TYR A 117 2.72 -7.07 11.93
C TYR A 117 3.34 -6.66 13.25
N ASN A 118 4.67 -6.81 13.37
CA ASN A 118 5.48 -6.43 14.53
C ASN A 118 6.89 -6.02 14.06
N GLY A 119 7.22 -4.73 14.16
CA GLY A 119 8.53 -4.17 13.77
C GLY A 119 9.60 -4.31 14.85
N GLY A 120 9.28 -4.95 15.98
CA GLY A 120 10.20 -5.16 17.09
C GLY A 120 10.34 -6.63 17.49
N SER A 121 11.09 -6.86 18.57
CA SER A 121 11.28 -8.19 19.15
C SER A 121 10.37 -8.48 20.35
N GLN A 122 9.60 -7.48 20.81
CA GLN A 122 8.66 -7.64 21.90
C GLN A 122 7.33 -8.17 21.37
N TRP A 123 6.87 -9.30 21.92
CA TRP A 123 5.61 -9.95 21.52
C TRP A 123 4.49 -9.78 22.56
N ASP A 124 4.85 -9.74 23.84
CA ASP A 124 3.89 -9.76 24.96
C ASP A 124 3.43 -8.37 25.42
N GLY A 125 3.64 -7.33 24.60
CA GLY A 125 3.22 -5.98 24.92
C GLY A 125 1.70 -5.82 24.83
N ASN A 126 1.10 -5.12 25.79
CA ASN A 126 -0.36 -4.89 25.86
C ASN A 126 -0.75 -3.44 25.52
N PHE A 127 0.13 -2.72 24.80
CA PHE A 127 -0.10 -1.35 24.34
C PHE A 127 0.51 -1.16 22.95
N LEU A 128 -0.02 -0.21 22.20
CA LEU A 128 0.52 0.21 20.91
C LEU A 128 1.86 0.91 21.11
N ASN A 129 2.91 0.41 20.47
CA ASN A 129 4.24 0.97 20.51
C ASN A 129 4.76 1.19 19.08
N GLY A 130 5.42 2.33 18.86
CA GLY A 130 5.86 2.72 17.52
C GLY A 130 4.71 3.15 16.61
N PHE A 131 5.04 3.35 15.34
CA PHE A 131 4.15 3.97 14.37
C PHE A 131 3.32 2.95 13.58
N PHE A 132 3.88 1.78 13.24
CA PHE A 132 3.28 0.93 12.21
C PHE A 132 2.78 -0.42 12.68
N SER A 133 3.28 -0.94 13.80
CA SER A 133 2.96 -2.30 14.25
C SER A 133 1.49 -2.49 14.60
N ILE A 134 0.84 -3.41 13.89
CA ILE A 134 -0.60 -3.64 13.98
C ILE A 134 -0.98 -4.78 14.91
N HIS A 135 -0.08 -5.70 15.25
CA HIS A 135 -0.40 -6.93 16.01
C HIS A 135 -1.07 -6.69 17.37
N ARG A 136 -0.88 -5.51 17.97
CA ARG A 136 -1.45 -5.12 19.28
C ARG A 136 -2.69 -4.24 19.16
N ASP A 137 -3.03 -3.82 17.95
CA ASP A 137 -4.19 -2.97 17.70
C ASP A 137 -5.41 -3.82 17.36
N ASN A 138 -6.21 -4.12 18.38
CA ASN A 138 -7.44 -4.89 18.20
C ASN A 138 -8.44 -4.20 17.27
N SER A 139 -8.43 -2.86 17.19
CA SER A 139 -9.34 -2.13 16.29
C SER A 139 -9.01 -2.38 14.82
N ILE A 140 -7.75 -2.70 14.53
CA ILE A 140 -7.24 -3.01 13.20
C ILE A 140 -7.29 -4.51 12.93
N MET A 141 -6.73 -5.32 13.84
CA MET A 141 -6.66 -6.77 13.72
C MET A 141 -8.04 -7.44 13.58
N ALA A 142 -9.08 -6.87 14.21
CA ALA A 142 -10.45 -7.39 14.10
C ALA A 142 -11.05 -7.26 12.69
N LEU A 143 -10.52 -6.37 11.84
CA LEU A 143 -11.02 -6.15 10.48
C LEU A 143 -10.47 -7.19 9.49
N PHE A 144 -9.25 -7.70 9.72
CA PHE A 144 -8.56 -8.60 8.81
C PHE A 144 -9.36 -9.84 8.38
N PRO A 145 -10.03 -10.59 9.29
CA PRO A 145 -10.77 -11.77 8.88
C PRO A 145 -11.85 -11.48 7.83
N ALA A 146 -12.59 -10.38 8.00
CA ALA A 146 -13.66 -9.99 7.09
C ALA A 146 -13.11 -9.51 5.74
N PHE A 147 -12.14 -8.60 5.74
CA PHE A 147 -11.64 -8.00 4.50
C PHE A 147 -10.69 -8.91 3.73
N ALA A 148 -9.96 -9.79 4.41
CA ALA A 148 -9.21 -10.87 3.73
C ALA A 148 -10.17 -11.87 3.07
N TYR A 149 -11.34 -12.13 3.67
CA TYR A 149 -12.37 -12.96 3.04
C TYR A 149 -12.98 -12.27 1.82
N VAL A 150 -13.31 -10.98 1.92
CA VAL A 150 -13.82 -10.18 0.79
C VAL A 150 -12.85 -10.18 -0.39
N PHE A 151 -11.59 -9.84 -0.13
CA PHE A 151 -10.56 -9.72 -1.17
C PHE A 151 -10.28 -11.07 -1.85
N ARG A 152 -9.97 -12.11 -1.07
CA ARG A 152 -9.56 -13.42 -1.64
C ARG A 152 -10.67 -14.20 -2.32
N ASN A 153 -11.93 -13.87 -2.07
CA ASN A 153 -13.08 -14.54 -2.70
C ASN A 153 -13.73 -13.69 -3.79
N GLY A 154 -13.14 -12.55 -4.18
CA GLY A 154 -13.70 -11.68 -5.22
C GLY A 154 -15.11 -11.18 -4.89
N LEU A 155 -15.38 -10.88 -3.61
CA LEU A 155 -16.71 -10.40 -3.20
C LEU A 155 -16.97 -8.94 -3.55
N LEU A 156 -15.94 -8.23 -4.00
CA LEU A 156 -16.04 -6.96 -4.70
C LEU A 156 -15.58 -7.20 -6.13
N ALA A 157 -16.37 -6.73 -7.09
CA ALA A 157 -16.05 -6.86 -8.50
C ALA A 157 -14.90 -5.92 -8.85
N GLU A 158 -14.00 -6.42 -9.69
CA GLU A 158 -13.02 -5.61 -10.40
C GLU A 158 -13.72 -4.67 -11.39
N ASP A 159 -13.08 -3.57 -11.77
CA ASP A 159 -13.57 -2.67 -12.80
C ASP A 159 -13.78 -3.44 -14.13
N GLU A 160 -15.00 -3.35 -14.68
CA GLU A 160 -15.35 -4.01 -15.94
C GLU A 160 -14.90 -3.19 -17.16
N SER A 161 -14.41 -1.96 -16.97
CA SER A 161 -14.01 -1.06 -18.06
C SER A 161 -12.73 -0.29 -17.74
N PRO A 162 -11.60 -0.99 -17.48
CA PRO A 162 -10.35 -0.32 -17.17
C PRO A 162 -9.88 0.55 -18.35
N LEU A 163 -9.32 1.72 -18.03
CA LEU A 163 -8.68 2.58 -19.00
C LEU A 163 -7.25 2.09 -19.26
N GLU A 164 -7.04 1.42 -20.39
CA GLU A 164 -5.69 1.04 -20.83
C GLU A 164 -5.02 2.19 -21.59
N LEU A 165 -3.82 2.56 -21.16
CA LEU A 165 -3.00 3.58 -21.81
C LEU A 165 -1.78 2.90 -22.46
N GLN A 166 -1.59 3.14 -23.76
CA GLN A 166 -0.43 2.66 -24.49
C GLN A 166 0.62 3.76 -24.58
N TYR A 167 1.78 3.50 -24.00
CA TYR A 167 2.91 4.42 -24.03
C TYR A 167 3.91 3.99 -25.10
N THR A 168 4.39 4.94 -25.89
CA THR A 168 5.51 4.71 -26.81
C THR A 168 6.83 4.95 -26.06
N GLU A 169 7.93 4.32 -26.50
CA GLU A 169 9.27 4.62 -25.95
C GLU A 169 9.56 6.12 -25.96
N ASP A 170 9.19 6.82 -27.03
CA ASP A 170 9.32 8.27 -27.15
C ASP A 170 8.59 9.04 -26.04
N TRP A 171 7.44 8.54 -25.57
CA TRP A 171 6.67 9.17 -24.50
C TRP A 171 7.30 8.92 -23.12
N VAL A 172 7.81 7.69 -22.90
CA VAL A 172 8.53 7.30 -21.68
C VAL A 172 9.77 8.17 -21.47
N TYR A 173 10.56 8.42 -22.51
CA TYR A 173 11.81 9.17 -22.39
C TYR A 173 11.67 10.70 -22.37
N ARG A 174 10.51 11.25 -22.76
CA ARG A 174 10.29 12.71 -22.84
C ARG A 174 9.48 13.29 -21.68
N SER A 175 9.04 12.45 -20.75
CA SER A 175 8.16 12.83 -19.62
C SER A 175 8.92 13.09 -18.31
N GLY A 176 10.26 13.15 -18.34
CA GLY A 176 11.11 13.50 -17.19
C GLY A 176 11.43 14.98 -17.05
#